data_AF-A0A1C3F879-F1
#
_entry.id   AF-A0A1C3F879-F1
#
_cell.length_a   1.000
_cell.length_b   1.000
_cell.length_c   1.000
_cell.angle_alpha   90.00
_cell.angle_beta   90.00
_cell.angle_gamma   90.00
#
_symmetry.space_group_name_H-M   'P 1'
#
loop_
_entity.id
_entity.type
_entity.pdbx_description
1 polymer ?
#
loop_
_entity_poly.entity_id
_entity_poly.type
_entity_poly.pdbx_seq_one_letter_code
_entity_poly.pdbx_strand_id
1 'polypeptide(L)'
;MLEAAERLNHRLWNLYMNESEGWLHVEGHYNKPENNYYFTTTVYRVVNVLTLIHLFEKEAIFIDSRIADNKDLQFLKFLKAFAWVFVDVKLLDGLEYDMSRSSDHIFRDKLRLICNSCCKEGDFLSLEDFESHLNEGHVYNPLLSFFDGLSISEKRFRWDKVVVFHLLLMAFINTFGYDMQKSSTKQMKEVSGKIQNKQILLNLDYLISSVGLERQREVKKIKSVVHSIVNEIS
;
A
#
# COMPACT_ATOMS: atom_id res chain seq x y z
N MET A 1 5.09 11.66 7.13
CA MET A 1 4.96 10.20 6.91
C MET A 1 3.94 9.54 7.85
N LEU A 2 4.11 9.58 9.17
CA LEU A 2 3.21 8.88 10.12
C LEU A 2 1.73 9.31 9.99
N GLU A 3 1.45 10.61 9.93
CA GLU A 3 0.10 11.16 9.71
C GLU A 3 -0.53 10.63 8.41
N ALA A 4 0.24 10.57 7.32
CA ALA A 4 -0.25 10.04 6.04
C ALA A 4 -0.55 8.54 6.14
N ALA A 5 0.28 7.79 6.86
CA ALA A 5 0.06 6.37 7.13
C ALA A 5 -1.21 6.14 7.97
N GLU A 6 -1.44 6.92 9.02
CA GLU A 6 -2.64 6.83 9.85
C GLU A 6 -3.91 7.15 9.05
N ARG A 7 -3.92 8.26 8.29
CA ARG A 7 -5.05 8.62 7.42
C ARG A 7 -5.38 7.53 6.41
N LEU A 8 -4.36 6.87 5.86
CA LEU A 8 -4.53 5.76 4.94
C LEU A 8 -5.05 4.50 5.67
N ASN A 9 -4.53 4.19 6.86
CA ASN A 9 -5.01 3.10 7.70
C ASN A 9 -6.52 3.24 7.98
N HIS A 10 -6.99 4.43 8.38
CA HIS A 10 -8.41 4.69 8.55
C HIS A 10 -9.22 4.52 7.25
N ARG A 11 -8.68 4.97 6.11
CA ARG A 11 -9.34 4.78 4.82
C ARG A 11 -9.45 3.30 4.44
N LEU A 12 -8.45 2.48 4.70
CA LEU A 12 -8.48 1.05 4.40
C LEU A 12 -9.46 0.30 5.30
N TRP A 13 -9.57 0.67 6.58
CA TRP A 13 -10.65 0.17 7.44
C TRP A 13 -12.02 0.53 6.90
N ASN A 14 -12.22 1.79 6.50
CA ASN A 14 -13.47 2.22 5.92
C ASN A 14 -13.79 1.49 4.60
N LEU A 15 -12.77 1.19 3.77
CA LEU A 15 -12.93 0.39 2.55
C LEU A 15 -13.50 -0.99 2.89
N TYR A 16 -12.93 -1.72 3.85
CA TYR A 16 -13.43 -3.05 4.19
C TYR A 16 -14.86 -3.06 4.76
N MET A 17 -15.29 -1.96 5.38
CA MET A 17 -16.64 -1.84 5.93
C MET A 17 -17.69 -1.48 4.87
N ASN A 18 -17.28 -0.88 3.76
CA ASN A 18 -18.18 -0.32 2.75
C ASN A 18 -17.85 -0.79 1.33
N GLU A 19 -17.09 -1.88 1.16
CA GLU A 19 -16.67 -2.34 -0.18
C GLU A 19 -17.88 -2.68 -1.08
N SER A 20 -18.95 -3.21 -0.47
CA SER A 20 -20.20 -3.58 -1.14
C SER A 20 -20.95 -2.40 -1.75
N GLU A 21 -20.63 -1.16 -1.35
CA GLU A 21 -21.24 0.06 -1.89
C GLU A 21 -20.71 0.40 -3.30
N GLY A 22 -19.64 -0.25 -3.74
CA GLY A 22 -19.10 -0.07 -5.07
C GLY A 22 -18.47 1.31 -5.32
N TRP A 23 -18.13 2.07 -4.27
CA TRP A 23 -17.60 3.44 -4.38
C TRP A 23 -16.24 3.57 -5.08
N LEU A 24 -15.56 2.46 -5.35
CA LEU A 24 -14.33 2.42 -6.15
C LEU A 24 -14.59 2.11 -7.64
N HIS A 25 -15.81 1.73 -8.04
CA HIS A 25 -16.17 1.42 -9.42
C HIS A 25 -16.49 2.72 -10.17
N VAL A 26 -15.49 3.25 -10.87
CA VAL A 26 -15.61 4.51 -11.62
C VAL A 26 -15.47 4.33 -13.13
N GLU A 27 -15.21 3.10 -13.59
CA GLU A 27 -15.25 2.69 -15.00
C GLU A 27 -14.36 3.54 -15.91
N GLY A 28 -13.18 3.92 -15.43
CA GLY A 28 -12.23 4.77 -16.14
C GLY A 28 -12.57 6.26 -16.13
N HIS A 29 -13.69 6.69 -15.52
CA HIS A 29 -14.09 8.10 -15.42
C HIS A 29 -13.35 8.85 -14.31
N TYR A 30 -12.01 8.85 -14.36
CA TYR A 30 -11.16 9.44 -13.32
C TYR A 30 -11.22 10.97 -13.23
N ASN A 31 -11.68 11.64 -14.29
CA ASN A 31 -11.73 13.10 -14.41
C ASN A 31 -13.01 13.73 -13.85
N LYS A 32 -13.76 13.01 -13.01
CA LYS A 32 -14.99 13.49 -12.36
C LYS A 32 -14.90 13.37 -10.84
N PRO A 33 -13.93 14.04 -10.20
CA PRO A 33 -13.65 13.85 -8.77
C PRO A 33 -14.86 14.15 -7.87
N GLU A 34 -15.72 15.08 -8.25
CA GLU A 34 -16.96 15.43 -7.55
C GLU A 34 -17.97 14.28 -7.49
N ASN A 35 -18.04 13.47 -8.56
CA ASN A 35 -18.91 12.29 -8.64
C ASN A 35 -18.23 11.05 -8.03
N ASN A 36 -16.91 11.07 -7.93
CA ASN A 36 -16.06 9.94 -7.56
C ASN A 36 -15.25 10.20 -6.28
N TYR A 37 -15.78 11.03 -5.37
CA TYR A 37 -15.06 11.51 -4.18
C TYR A 37 -14.36 10.40 -3.40
N TYR A 38 -15.04 9.28 -3.16
CA TYR A 38 -14.46 8.17 -2.41
C TYR A 38 -13.26 7.55 -3.12
N PHE A 39 -13.40 7.26 -4.42
CA PHE A 39 -12.32 6.75 -5.26
C PHE A 39 -11.14 7.72 -5.30
N THR A 40 -11.39 8.97 -5.70
CA THR A 40 -10.37 10.02 -5.82
C THR A 40 -9.57 10.18 -4.53
N THR A 41 -10.28 10.28 -3.40
CA THR A 41 -9.65 10.51 -2.11
C THR A 41 -8.99 9.26 -1.52
N THR A 42 -9.34 8.07 -1.99
CA THR A 42 -8.63 6.81 -1.69
C THR A 42 -7.29 6.80 -2.42
N VAL A 43 -7.30 7.04 -3.73
CA VAL A 43 -6.08 7.10 -4.55
C VAL A 43 -5.16 8.21 -4.06
N TYR A 44 -5.70 9.39 -3.76
CA TYR A 44 -4.95 10.52 -3.19
C TYR A 44 -4.17 10.14 -1.92
N ARG A 45 -4.79 9.41 -0.98
CA ARG A 45 -4.11 8.99 0.26
C ARG A 45 -3.02 7.95 0.01
N VAL A 46 -3.24 7.04 -0.94
CA VAL A 46 -2.23 6.04 -1.34
C VAL A 46 -1.05 6.73 -2.01
N VAL A 47 -1.30 7.58 -3.00
CA VAL A 47 -0.23 8.28 -3.71
C VAL A 47 0.52 9.26 -2.81
N ASN A 48 -0.13 9.85 -1.80
CA ASN A 48 0.54 10.63 -0.76
C ASN A 48 1.61 9.79 -0.03
N VAL A 49 1.21 8.63 0.50
CA VAL A 49 2.15 7.72 1.18
C VAL A 49 3.29 7.29 0.24
N LEU A 50 2.98 6.91 -1.00
CA LEU A 50 3.99 6.49 -2.00
C LEU A 50 4.91 7.64 -2.43
N THR A 51 4.41 8.87 -2.48
CA THR A 51 5.20 10.05 -2.84
C THR A 51 6.13 10.44 -1.70
N LEU A 52 5.64 10.41 -0.45
CA LEU A 52 6.48 10.64 0.72
C LEU A 52 7.59 9.58 0.85
N ILE A 53 7.31 8.32 0.53
CA ILE A 53 8.34 7.27 0.44
C ILE A 53 9.39 7.64 -0.61
N HIS A 54 8.95 8.05 -1.80
CA HIS A 54 9.85 8.41 -2.90
C HIS A 54 10.72 9.63 -2.59
N LEU A 55 10.15 10.65 -1.95
CA LEU A 55 10.91 11.82 -1.46
C LEU A 55 11.94 11.39 -0.42
N PHE A 56 11.54 10.56 0.55
CA PHE A 56 12.45 10.02 1.55
C PHE A 56 13.57 9.19 0.91
N GLU A 57 13.28 8.34 -0.09
CA GLU A 57 14.30 7.55 -0.79
C GLU A 57 15.31 8.44 -1.54
N LYS A 58 14.88 9.56 -2.11
CA LYS A 58 15.78 10.53 -2.76
C LYS A 58 16.75 11.16 -1.76
N GLU A 59 16.28 11.47 -0.56
CA GLU A 59 17.09 12.06 0.51
C GLU A 59 17.91 11.00 1.27
N ALA A 60 17.45 9.75 1.32
CA ALA A 60 18.10 8.66 2.05
C ALA A 60 19.49 8.29 1.52
N ILE A 61 19.84 8.72 0.30
CA ILE A 61 21.21 8.63 -0.25
C ILE A 61 22.22 9.31 0.70
N PHE A 62 21.78 10.28 1.50
CA PHE A 62 22.61 11.01 2.45
C PHE A 62 22.66 10.38 3.86
N ILE A 63 21.98 9.25 4.11
CA ILE A 63 21.99 8.58 5.41
C ILE A 63 23.24 7.69 5.53
N ASP A 64 24.18 8.07 6.40
CA ASP A 64 25.31 7.21 6.77
C ASP A 64 24.83 6.05 7.65
N SER A 65 24.83 4.83 7.10
CA SER A 65 24.41 3.62 7.81
C SER A 65 25.26 3.28 9.04
N ARG A 66 26.44 3.91 9.22
CA ARG A 66 27.28 3.76 10.41
C ARG A 66 26.80 4.64 11.57
N ILE A 67 26.03 5.68 11.27
CA ILE A 67 25.51 6.65 12.25
C ILE A 67 24.01 6.41 12.49
N ALA A 68 23.28 5.92 11.48
CA ALA A 68 21.86 5.61 11.59
C ALA A 68 21.56 4.58 12.68
N ASP A 69 20.56 4.86 13.51
CA ASP A 69 20.16 3.92 14.54
C ASP A 69 19.30 2.77 13.96
N ASN A 70 19.05 1.74 14.76
CA ASN A 70 18.25 0.60 14.32
C ASN A 70 16.79 0.97 13.98
N LYS A 71 16.24 2.02 14.59
CA LYS A 71 14.88 2.49 14.28
C LYS A 71 14.83 3.19 12.93
N ASP A 72 15.82 4.00 12.59
CA ASP A 72 15.96 4.65 11.28
C ASP A 72 16.05 3.61 10.16
N LEU A 73 16.88 2.58 10.37
CA LEU A 73 17.00 1.46 9.43
C LEU A 73 15.69 0.68 9.31
N GLN A 74 14.96 0.44 10.40
CA GLN A 74 13.65 -0.21 10.34
C GLN A 74 12.62 0.64 9.59
N PHE A 75 12.63 1.96 9.81
CA PHE A 75 11.75 2.90 9.13
C PHE A 75 11.94 2.81 7.61
N LEU A 76 13.20 2.92 7.16
CA LEU A 76 13.59 2.73 5.76
C LEU A 76 13.11 1.41 5.16
N LYS A 77 13.25 0.31 5.90
CA LYS A 77 12.84 -1.01 5.44
C LYS A 77 11.32 -1.13 5.29
N PHE A 78 10.55 -0.53 6.19
CA PHE A 78 9.09 -0.43 6.02
C PHE A 78 8.70 0.39 4.80
N LEU A 79 9.34 1.54 4.56
CA LEU A 79 9.07 2.35 3.37
C LEU A 79 9.33 1.57 2.08
N LYS A 80 10.43 0.82 2.02
CA LYS A 80 10.71 -0.08 0.89
C LYS A 80 9.65 -1.17 0.74
N ALA A 81 9.26 -1.80 1.85
CA ALA A 81 8.23 -2.83 1.86
C ALA A 81 6.90 -2.30 1.28
N PHE A 82 6.48 -1.10 1.69
CA PHE A 82 5.29 -0.42 1.18
C PHE A 82 5.31 -0.24 -0.34
N ALA A 83 6.38 0.32 -0.89
CA ALA A 83 6.49 0.49 -2.33
C ALA A 83 6.49 -0.85 -3.07
N TRP A 84 7.18 -1.86 -2.53
CA TRP A 84 7.30 -3.19 -3.13
C TRP A 84 5.97 -3.93 -3.19
N VAL A 85 5.03 -3.67 -2.28
CA VAL A 85 3.69 -4.25 -2.41
C VAL A 85 3.06 -3.90 -3.76
N PHE A 86 3.24 -2.68 -4.27
CA PHE A 86 2.62 -2.27 -5.54
C PHE A 86 3.44 -2.66 -6.76
N VAL A 87 4.76 -2.68 -6.66
CA VAL A 87 5.65 -2.84 -7.84
C VAL A 87 6.27 -4.22 -7.99
N ASP A 88 6.41 -4.98 -6.91
CA ASP A 88 7.05 -6.29 -6.95
C ASP A 88 6.01 -7.37 -7.33
N VAL A 89 6.32 -8.09 -8.39
CA VAL A 89 5.52 -9.22 -8.89
C VAL A 89 5.75 -10.48 -8.05
N LYS A 90 6.77 -10.51 -7.18
CA LYS A 90 7.05 -11.64 -6.29
C LYS A 90 5.92 -11.99 -5.34
N LEU A 91 5.05 -11.03 -5.00
CA LEU A 91 3.82 -11.32 -4.26
C LEU A 91 2.85 -12.22 -5.04
N LEU A 92 3.00 -12.30 -6.36
CA LEU A 92 2.15 -13.07 -7.28
C LEU A 92 2.81 -14.38 -7.74
N ASP A 93 3.99 -14.74 -7.21
CA ASP A 93 4.67 -15.99 -7.55
C ASP A 93 3.76 -17.20 -7.23
N GLY A 94 3.69 -18.15 -8.17
CA GLY A 94 2.82 -19.33 -8.06
C GLY A 94 1.36 -19.09 -8.46
N LEU A 95 1.00 -17.88 -8.91
CA LEU A 95 -0.32 -17.56 -9.46
C LEU A 95 -0.27 -17.44 -10.98
N GLU A 96 -1.40 -17.71 -11.63
CA GLU A 96 -1.57 -17.50 -13.08
C GLU A 96 -1.67 -16.00 -13.39
N TYR A 97 -0.52 -15.33 -13.43
CA TYR A 97 -0.41 -13.90 -13.67
C TYR A 97 0.66 -13.56 -14.72
N ASP A 98 0.27 -12.78 -15.73
CA ASP A 98 1.20 -12.28 -16.75
C ASP A 98 1.96 -11.06 -16.22
N MET A 99 3.19 -11.29 -15.74
CA MET A 99 4.07 -10.26 -15.20
C MET A 99 4.48 -9.18 -16.22
N SER A 100 4.28 -9.42 -17.52
CA SER A 100 4.53 -8.42 -18.56
C SER A 100 3.41 -7.37 -18.67
N ARG A 101 2.27 -7.61 -18.00
CA ARG A 101 1.12 -6.70 -17.97
C ARG A 101 0.96 -6.08 -16.59
N SER A 102 0.77 -4.76 -16.54
CA SER A 102 0.57 -4.01 -15.29
C SER A 102 -0.88 -3.99 -14.83
N SER A 103 -1.59 -5.13 -14.86
CA SER A 103 -2.94 -5.18 -14.30
C SER A 103 -2.84 -5.18 -12.78
N ASP A 104 -2.18 -6.14 -12.15
CA ASP A 104 -2.20 -6.29 -10.68
C ASP A 104 -0.89 -5.79 -10.03
N HIS A 105 -0.11 -5.01 -10.78
CA HIS A 105 1.08 -4.35 -10.30
C HIS A 105 1.33 -3.06 -11.08
N ILE A 106 2.16 -2.19 -10.54
CA ILE A 106 2.58 -0.95 -11.20
C ILE A 106 4.07 -1.07 -11.52
N PHE A 107 4.45 -0.83 -12.77
CA PHE A 107 5.87 -0.78 -13.12
C PHE A 107 6.59 0.30 -12.30
N ARG A 108 7.77 -0.04 -11.78
CA ARG A 108 8.55 0.83 -10.89
C ARG A 108 8.78 2.23 -11.47
N ASP A 109 9.11 2.33 -12.75
CA ASP A 109 9.36 3.64 -13.38
C ASP A 109 8.08 4.44 -13.60
N LYS A 110 6.94 3.78 -13.80
CA LYS A 110 5.63 4.44 -13.82
C LYS A 110 5.25 4.96 -12.45
N LEU A 111 5.49 4.18 -11.38
CA LEU A 111 5.26 4.65 -10.02
C LEU A 111 6.14 5.87 -9.69
N ARG A 112 7.43 5.85 -10.07
CA ARG A 112 8.32 7.01 -9.90
C ARG A 112 7.83 8.25 -10.63
N LEU A 113 7.35 8.10 -11.86
CA LEU A 113 6.78 9.21 -12.64
C LEU A 113 5.54 9.79 -11.94
N ILE A 114 4.65 8.92 -11.45
CA ILE A 114 3.48 9.32 -10.67
C ILE A 114 3.89 10.10 -9.43
N CYS A 115 4.79 9.56 -8.61
CA CYS A 115 5.24 10.24 -7.40
C CYS A 115 5.89 11.60 -7.71
N ASN A 116 6.75 11.67 -8.73
CA ASN A 116 7.34 12.94 -9.16
C ASN A 116 6.29 13.97 -9.60
N SER A 117 5.24 13.54 -10.30
CA SER A 117 4.14 14.43 -10.72
C SER A 117 3.24 14.88 -9.57
N CYS A 118 3.35 14.24 -8.41
CA CYS A 118 2.68 14.62 -7.17
C CYS A 118 3.58 15.44 -6.22
N CYS A 119 4.74 15.90 -6.69
CA CYS A 119 5.63 16.76 -5.92
C CYS A 119 5.62 18.18 -6.49
N LYS A 120 5.39 19.17 -5.63
CA LYS A 120 5.56 20.59 -5.94
C LYS A 120 6.39 21.22 -4.83
N GLU A 121 7.51 21.82 -5.20
CA GLU A 121 8.42 22.52 -4.26
C GLU A 121 8.94 21.65 -3.10
N GLY A 122 9.01 20.32 -3.29
CA GLY A 122 9.47 19.39 -2.26
C GLY A 122 8.36 18.81 -1.39
N ASP A 123 7.15 19.32 -1.51
CA ASP A 123 5.96 18.83 -0.81
C ASP A 123 5.02 18.03 -1.73
N PHE A 124 4.16 17.24 -1.10
CA PHE A 124 3.09 16.55 -1.79
C PHE A 124 1.94 17.52 -2.13
N LEU A 125 1.33 17.34 -3.30
CA LEU A 125 0.21 18.17 -3.77
C LEU A 125 -0.95 18.25 -2.78
N SER A 126 -1.67 19.37 -2.80
CA SER A 126 -2.98 19.47 -2.15
C SER A 126 -4.01 18.58 -2.88
N LEU A 127 -5.17 18.34 -2.24
CA LEU A 127 -6.25 17.59 -2.88
C LEU A 127 -6.76 18.31 -4.13
N GLU A 128 -6.91 19.64 -4.07
CA GLU A 128 -7.36 20.47 -5.18
C GLU A 128 -6.39 20.42 -6.37
N ASP A 129 -5.08 20.50 -6.10
CA ASP A 129 -4.06 20.35 -7.14
C ASP A 129 -4.09 18.94 -7.76
N PHE A 130 -4.22 17.90 -6.92
CA PHE A 130 -4.32 16.52 -7.40
C PHE A 130 -5.56 16.31 -8.29
N GLU A 131 -6.71 16.81 -7.87
CA GLU A 131 -7.97 16.74 -8.63
C GLU A 131 -7.86 17.49 -9.96
N SER A 132 -7.20 18.65 -9.97
CA SER A 132 -6.90 19.40 -11.20
C SER A 132 -6.04 18.57 -12.16
N HIS A 133 -5.00 17.92 -11.66
CA HIS A 133 -4.12 17.07 -12.47
C HIS A 133 -4.79 15.82 -13.04
N LEU A 134 -5.87 15.30 -12.42
CA LEU A 134 -6.63 14.17 -12.98
C LEU A 134 -7.29 14.52 -14.33
N ASN A 135 -7.55 15.81 -14.58
CA ASN A 135 -8.09 16.30 -15.85
C ASN A 135 -7.00 16.45 -16.92
N GLU A 136 -5.74 16.54 -16.53
CA GLU A 136 -4.65 17.03 -17.38
C GLU A 136 -3.70 15.92 -17.89
N GLY A 137 -3.74 14.70 -17.34
CA GLY A 137 -2.74 13.71 -17.73
C GLY A 137 -3.02 12.24 -17.44
N HIS A 138 -2.56 11.38 -18.36
CA HIS A 138 -2.58 9.92 -18.24
C HIS A 138 -1.50 9.35 -17.32
N VAL A 139 -0.66 10.21 -16.71
CA VAL A 139 0.45 9.78 -15.84
C VAL A 139 -0.06 8.92 -14.68
N TYR A 140 -1.23 9.28 -14.12
CA TYR A 140 -1.85 8.61 -12.99
C TYR A 140 -2.58 7.31 -13.35
N ASN A 141 -2.86 7.06 -14.64
CA ASN A 141 -3.68 5.93 -15.09
C ASN A 141 -3.25 4.57 -14.52
N PRO A 142 -1.95 4.23 -14.43
CA PRO A 142 -1.54 2.95 -13.83
C PRO A 142 -2.00 2.78 -12.38
N LEU A 143 -1.98 3.85 -11.57
CA LEU A 143 -2.45 3.80 -10.19
C LEU A 143 -3.97 3.89 -10.11
N LEU A 144 -4.60 4.75 -10.92
CA LEU A 144 -6.06 4.89 -10.96
C LEU A 144 -6.73 3.57 -11.36
N SER A 145 -6.25 2.93 -12.43
CA SER A 145 -6.74 1.61 -12.89
C SER A 145 -6.40 0.47 -11.94
N PHE A 146 -5.37 0.62 -11.11
CA PHE A 146 -5.11 -0.31 -10.01
C PHE A 146 -6.21 -0.23 -8.94
N PHE A 147 -6.83 0.93 -8.69
CA PHE A 147 -7.89 1.05 -7.68
C PHE A 147 -9.32 0.97 -8.25
N ASP A 148 -9.50 1.16 -9.55
CA ASP A 148 -10.83 1.21 -10.17
C ASP A 148 -11.56 -0.13 -10.15
N GLY A 149 -12.68 -0.19 -9.42
CA GLY A 149 -13.46 -1.40 -9.19
C GLY A 149 -12.81 -2.41 -8.26
N LEU A 150 -11.87 -1.97 -7.41
CA LEU A 150 -11.24 -2.82 -6.40
C LEU A 150 -12.31 -3.37 -5.44
N SER A 151 -12.46 -4.69 -5.36
CA SER A 151 -13.46 -5.36 -4.52
C SER A 151 -12.96 -6.73 -4.06
N ILE A 152 -13.45 -7.21 -2.92
CA ILE A 152 -13.13 -8.55 -2.41
C ILE A 152 -13.59 -9.68 -3.34
N SER A 153 -14.61 -9.43 -4.17
CA SER A 153 -15.20 -10.43 -5.06
C SER A 153 -14.52 -10.50 -6.44
N GLU A 154 -13.52 -9.65 -6.70
CA GLU A 154 -12.87 -9.60 -7.99
C GLU A 154 -11.89 -10.76 -8.22
N LYS A 155 -11.67 -11.12 -9.48
CA LYS A 155 -10.72 -12.19 -9.85
C LYS A 155 -9.25 -11.75 -9.80
N ARG A 156 -9.00 -10.44 -9.79
CA ARG A 156 -7.66 -9.86 -9.82
C ARG A 156 -7.01 -9.90 -8.44
N PHE A 157 -5.68 -9.88 -8.41
CA PHE A 157 -4.91 -10.04 -7.17
C PHE A 157 -4.64 -8.74 -6.41
N ARG A 158 -5.11 -7.60 -6.94
CA ARG A 158 -4.87 -6.27 -6.36
C ARG A 158 -5.55 -6.06 -5.00
N TRP A 159 -6.72 -6.65 -4.76
CA TRP A 159 -7.36 -6.64 -3.43
C TRP A 159 -6.43 -7.22 -2.36
N ASP A 160 -5.88 -8.39 -2.64
CA ASP A 160 -4.98 -9.10 -1.74
C ASP A 160 -3.67 -8.34 -1.50
N LYS A 161 -3.15 -7.65 -2.53
CA LYS A 161 -2.01 -6.74 -2.37
C LYS A 161 -2.36 -5.58 -1.44
N VAL A 162 -3.56 -5.00 -1.53
CA VAL A 162 -4.02 -3.94 -0.59
C VAL A 162 -4.14 -4.47 0.83
N VAL A 163 -4.61 -5.72 1.02
CA VAL A 163 -4.61 -6.38 2.34
C VAL A 163 -3.19 -6.52 2.90
N VAL A 164 -2.25 -7.02 2.09
CA VAL A 164 -0.82 -7.11 2.48
C VAL A 164 -0.25 -5.74 2.85
N PHE A 165 -0.52 -4.73 2.03
CA PHE A 165 -0.10 -3.35 2.30
C PHE A 165 -0.63 -2.86 3.65
N HIS A 166 -1.91 -3.10 3.94
CA HIS A 166 -2.53 -2.67 5.19
C HIS A 166 -1.92 -3.39 6.41
N LEU A 167 -1.59 -4.67 6.31
CA LEU A 167 -0.89 -5.39 7.38
C LEU A 167 0.45 -4.73 7.71
N LEU A 168 1.25 -4.44 6.67
CA LEU A 168 2.52 -3.74 6.84
C LEU A 168 2.30 -2.33 7.42
N LEU A 169 1.25 -1.63 6.99
CA LEU A 169 0.90 -0.29 7.47
C LEU A 169 0.57 -0.30 8.97
N MET A 170 -0.21 -1.27 9.43
CA MET A 170 -0.50 -1.47 10.86
C MET A 170 0.78 -1.77 11.65
N ALA A 171 1.66 -2.63 11.14
CA ALA A 171 2.93 -2.91 11.83
C ALA A 171 3.85 -1.68 11.90
N PHE A 172 3.90 -0.87 10.84
CA PHE A 172 4.62 0.39 10.84
C PHE A 172 4.07 1.36 11.89
N ILE A 173 2.75 1.60 11.91
CA ILE A 173 2.09 2.47 12.90
C ILE A 173 2.31 1.93 14.32
N ASN A 174 2.25 0.61 14.53
CA ASN A 174 2.55 0.04 15.84
C ASN A 174 3.99 0.26 16.31
N THR A 175 4.92 0.41 15.36
CA THR A 175 6.35 0.57 15.62
C THR A 175 6.72 2.03 15.88
N PHE A 176 6.15 2.96 15.12
CA PHE A 176 6.56 4.37 15.10
C PHE A 176 5.47 5.35 15.55
N GLY A 177 4.22 4.90 15.60
CA GLY A 177 3.07 5.72 15.96
C GLY A 177 2.83 5.83 17.46
N TYR A 178 1.85 6.67 17.81
CA TYR A 178 1.39 6.88 19.17
C TYR A 178 0.52 5.72 19.65
N ASP A 179 0.41 5.53 20.96
CA ASP A 179 -0.33 4.41 21.55
C ASP A 179 -1.79 4.33 21.09
N MET A 180 -2.43 5.48 20.89
CA MET A 180 -3.82 5.57 20.42
C MET A 180 -4.02 5.15 18.96
N GLN A 181 -2.95 5.06 18.17
CA GLN A 181 -2.97 4.68 16.76
C GLN A 181 -2.75 3.17 16.57
N LYS A 182 -2.36 2.46 17.62
CA LYS A 182 -1.90 1.07 17.53
C LYS A 182 -3.05 0.12 17.22
N SER A 183 -2.78 -0.80 16.29
CA SER A 183 -3.66 -1.91 15.95
C SER A 183 -3.32 -3.16 16.77
N SER A 184 -4.36 -3.82 17.26
CA SER A 184 -4.26 -5.09 17.99
C SER A 184 -4.00 -6.27 17.07
N THR A 185 -3.55 -7.39 17.63
CA THR A 185 -3.44 -8.66 16.89
C THR A 185 -4.81 -9.15 16.38
N LYS A 186 -5.89 -8.84 17.09
CA LYS A 186 -7.26 -9.14 16.62
C LYS A 186 -7.57 -8.40 15.31
N GLN A 187 -7.26 -7.11 15.24
CA GLN A 187 -7.40 -6.31 14.03
C GLN A 187 -6.51 -6.85 12.89
N MET A 188 -5.27 -7.25 13.17
CA MET A 188 -4.42 -7.90 12.17
C MET A 188 -5.02 -9.21 11.64
N LYS A 189 -5.64 -10.03 12.51
CA LYS A 189 -6.34 -11.26 12.10
C LYS A 189 -7.57 -10.95 11.24
N GLU A 190 -8.34 -9.92 11.61
CA GLU A 190 -9.48 -9.45 10.83
C GLU A 190 -9.08 -9.01 9.42
N VAL A 191 -8.05 -8.17 9.28
CA VAL A 191 -7.53 -7.72 7.98
C VAL A 191 -6.97 -8.89 7.18
N SER A 192 -6.17 -9.76 7.80
CA SER A 192 -5.62 -10.93 7.11
C SER A 192 -6.72 -11.88 6.61
N GLY A 193 -7.85 -11.96 7.31
CA GLY A 193 -9.03 -12.72 6.91
C GLY A 193 -9.78 -12.14 5.70
N LYS A 194 -9.44 -10.92 5.23
CA LYS A 194 -9.97 -10.34 3.99
C LYS A 194 -9.28 -10.86 2.73
N ILE A 195 -8.21 -11.64 2.87
CA ILE A 195 -7.50 -12.23 1.73
C ILE A 195 -8.40 -13.21 0.97
N GLN A 196 -8.35 -13.19 -0.36
CA GLN A 196 -8.95 -14.22 -1.22
C GLN A 196 -7.92 -15.27 -1.60
N ASN A 197 -6.72 -14.84 -2.00
CA ASN A 197 -5.65 -15.74 -2.39
C ASN A 197 -4.55 -15.84 -1.33
N LYS A 198 -4.55 -16.95 -0.59
CA LYS A 198 -3.58 -17.21 0.48
C LYS A 198 -2.13 -17.28 0.00
N GLN A 199 -1.89 -17.61 -1.28
CA GLN A 199 -0.54 -17.63 -1.82
C GLN A 199 0.12 -16.25 -1.70
N ILE A 200 -0.65 -15.17 -1.80
CA ILE A 200 -0.15 -13.80 -1.65
C ILE A 200 0.31 -13.52 -0.21
N LEU A 201 -0.40 -14.04 0.79
CA LEU A 201 0.06 -13.99 2.18
C LEU A 201 1.29 -14.86 2.44
N LEU A 202 1.41 -16.01 1.77
CA LEU A 202 2.61 -16.84 1.86
C LEU A 202 3.82 -16.11 1.24
N ASN A 203 3.62 -15.48 0.09
CA ASN A 203 4.64 -14.70 -0.60
C ASN A 203 5.04 -13.43 0.15
N LEU A 204 4.25 -12.95 1.12
CA LEU A 204 4.62 -11.85 2.00
C LEU A 204 5.92 -12.15 2.78
N ASP A 205 6.19 -13.40 3.11
CA ASP A 205 7.43 -13.76 3.82
C ASP A 205 8.68 -13.46 3.01
N TYR A 206 8.62 -13.68 1.69
CA TYR A 206 9.70 -13.31 0.78
C TYR A 206 9.92 -11.79 0.78
N LEU A 207 8.85 -11.00 0.70
CA LEU A 207 8.95 -9.54 0.72
C LEU A 207 9.57 -9.05 2.03
N ILE A 208 9.08 -9.54 3.18
CA ILE A 208 9.59 -9.21 4.52
C ILE A 208 11.08 -9.53 4.65
N SER A 209 11.49 -10.72 4.20
CA SER A 209 12.88 -11.17 4.29
C SER A 209 13.78 -10.37 3.36
N SER A 210 13.30 -10.03 2.16
CA SER A 210 14.07 -9.30 1.16
C SER A 210 14.36 -7.84 1.56
N VAL A 211 13.50 -7.23 2.39
CA VAL A 211 13.78 -5.92 2.99
C VAL A 211 14.44 -6.00 4.36
N GLY A 212 14.64 -7.20 4.92
CA GLY A 212 15.30 -7.39 6.21
C GLY A 212 14.44 -7.01 7.42
N LEU A 213 13.12 -7.25 7.37
CA LEU A 213 12.16 -6.97 8.46
C LEU A 213 11.79 -8.22 9.28
N GLU A 214 12.37 -9.38 9.00
CA GLU A 214 12.01 -10.67 9.59
C GLU A 214 12.19 -10.73 11.12
N ARG A 215 13.08 -9.90 11.66
CA ARG A 215 13.33 -9.80 13.10
C ARG A 215 12.45 -8.75 13.80
N GLN A 216 11.74 -7.92 13.05
CA GLN A 216 10.96 -6.80 13.58
C GLN A 216 9.73 -7.33 14.35
N ARG A 217 9.49 -6.79 15.56
CA ARG A 217 8.52 -7.34 16.52
C ARG A 217 7.09 -7.38 15.98
N GLU A 218 6.60 -6.29 15.39
CA GLU A 218 5.24 -6.19 14.85
C GLU A 218 5.09 -7.01 13.58
N VAL A 219 6.14 -7.12 12.76
CA VAL A 219 6.16 -8.00 11.58
C VAL A 219 6.10 -9.47 11.98
N LYS A 220 6.75 -9.88 13.08
CA LYS A 220 6.58 -11.24 13.64
C LYS A 220 5.14 -11.53 14.04
N LYS A 221 4.39 -10.52 14.52
CA LYS A 221 2.96 -10.70 14.81
C LYS A 221 2.17 -10.95 13.52
N ILE A 222 2.46 -10.22 12.44
CA ILE A 222 1.87 -10.50 11.13
C ILE A 222 2.16 -11.95 10.72
N LYS A 223 3.42 -12.40 10.77
CA LYS A 223 3.79 -13.79 10.40
C LYS A 223 3.02 -14.83 11.21
N SER A 224 2.87 -14.60 12.52
CA SER A 224 2.09 -15.49 13.40
C SER A 224 0.61 -15.55 13.00
N VAL A 225 0.00 -14.39 12.73
CA VAL A 225 -1.40 -14.30 12.27
C VAL A 225 -1.58 -14.98 10.91
N VAL A 226 -0.70 -14.71 9.95
CA VAL A 226 -0.73 -15.33 8.62
C VAL A 226 -0.64 -16.85 8.73
N HIS A 227 0.29 -17.35 9.55
CA HIS A 227 0.43 -18.79 9.75
C HIS A 227 -0.84 -19.43 10.33
N SER A 228 -1.50 -18.76 11.29
CA SER A 228 -2.77 -19.26 11.83
C SER A 228 -3.88 -19.34 10.76
N ILE A 229 -4.00 -18.35 9.88
CA ILE A 229 -5.04 -18.30 8.84
C ILE A 229 -4.79 -19.32 7.73
N VAL A 230 -3.52 -19.53 7.36
CA VAL A 230 -3.18 -20.54 6.36
C VAL A 230 -3.51 -21.94 6.90
N ASN A 231 -3.19 -22.22 8.16
CA ASN A 231 -3.39 -23.53 8.79
C ASN A 231 -4.84 -23.82 9.23
N GLU A 232 -5.66 -22.82 9.58
CA GLU A 232 -7.05 -23.01 10.06
C GLU A 232 -8.01 -23.61 9.00
N ILE A 233 -7.58 -23.77 7.74
CA ILE A 233 -8.41 -24.21 6.61
C ILE A 233 -7.63 -25.23 5.72
N SER A 234 -6.55 -25.82 6.27
CA SER A 234 -5.85 -26.96 5.65
C SER A 234 -6.37 -28.26 6.26
#